data_AF-A0A6A6T9K5-F1
#
_entry.id   AF-A0A6A6T9K5-F1
#
_cell.length_a   1.000
_cell.length_b   1.000
_cell.length_c   1.000
_cell.angle_alpha   90.00
_cell.angle_beta   90.00
_cell.angle_gamma   90.00
#
_symmetry.space_group_name_H-M   'P 1'
#
loop_
_entity.id
_entity.type
_entity.pdbx_description
1 polymer ?
#
loop_
_entity_poly.entity_id
_entity_poly.type
_entity_poly.pdbx_seq_one_letter_code
_entity_poly.pdbx_strand_id
1 'polypeptide(L)'
;MTMQMVMPQSDQEWHECVAKGRRLLDDLEMDWPAKGVRDFPGAYTRWYWQYERSNPSMGSAYGYGLEDALRGLGISVREDDWVQIDMKHEKAFPAPPVDMQAYAVDGEAYRATGAECIVAINKSDGVILMLSAQSPKHCARTIRRPKVPNDELPELHRASDLVWGQWWQLSSSVNMQHLKYVITHAVVNTKSTPIMLQALRRWSRNALAEFEEWDKRATISVDSEEGAALMGIPTSKGIAHFLRDHQPEVGKHRITHIDIFTHTSPHNRNAPVLLYHIEKVPRKLRRGKGLDTVWWGSPTSSTTTTHLDTSTSVFASMTSGNEMKGEGLGYEAAAAYSRMSSVSGTTTTASSARSSIAMAAGEQSSRNTSFSMAAGTPHKDEEWVDTDPWVDVDTDMDIPQ
;
A
#
# COMPACT_ATOMS: atom_id res chain seq x y z
N MET A 1 3.53 -14.92 -24.03
CA MET A 1 2.85 -15.17 -22.74
C MET A 1 1.37 -15.25 -23.07
N THR A 2 0.80 -16.45 -23.09
CA THR A 2 -0.62 -16.64 -23.44
C THR A 2 -1.43 -16.05 -22.30
N MET A 3 -2.16 -14.95 -22.56
CA MET A 3 -3.08 -14.37 -21.60
C MET A 3 -4.06 -15.47 -21.22
N GLN A 4 -3.93 -16.02 -20.00
CA GLN A 4 -4.84 -17.04 -19.52
C GLN A 4 -6.26 -16.49 -19.68
N MET A 5 -7.13 -17.30 -20.30
CA MET A 5 -8.52 -16.94 -20.48
C MET A 5 -9.10 -16.68 -19.09
N VAL A 6 -9.28 -15.39 -18.77
CA VAL A 6 -9.85 -14.96 -17.50
C VAL A 6 -11.31 -15.40 -17.55
N MET A 7 -11.63 -16.47 -16.83
CA MET A 7 -13.01 -16.93 -16.72
C MET A 7 -13.85 -15.78 -16.14
N PRO A 8 -15.02 -15.48 -16.72
CA PRO A 8 -15.91 -14.48 -16.14
C PRO A 8 -16.22 -14.92 -14.71
N GLN A 9 -16.06 -13.99 -13.75
CA GLN A 9 -16.44 -14.28 -12.39
C GLN A 9 -17.96 -14.46 -12.28
N SER A 10 -18.39 -15.17 -11.25
CA SER A 10 -19.81 -15.35 -11.00
C SER A 10 -20.48 -14.02 -10.65
N ASP A 11 -21.74 -13.85 -11.02
CA ASP A 11 -22.52 -12.67 -10.59
C ASP A 11 -22.60 -12.57 -9.06
N GLN A 12 -22.50 -13.70 -8.35
CA GLN A 12 -22.44 -13.72 -6.89
C GLN A 12 -21.19 -12.99 -6.37
N GLU A 13 -19.99 -13.34 -6.85
CA GLU A 13 -18.74 -12.72 -6.39
C GLU A 13 -18.71 -11.22 -6.76
N TRP A 14 -19.27 -10.85 -7.91
CA TRP A 14 -19.49 -9.46 -8.29
C TRP A 14 -20.34 -8.71 -7.23
N HIS A 15 -21.52 -9.24 -6.91
CA HIS A 15 -22.42 -8.60 -5.94
C HIS A 15 -21.83 -8.56 -4.52
N GLU A 16 -21.04 -9.57 -4.14
CA GLU A 16 -20.28 -9.55 -2.89
C GLU A 16 -19.26 -8.40 -2.88
N CYS A 17 -18.54 -8.18 -3.99
CA CYS A 17 -17.61 -7.06 -4.11
C CYS A 17 -18.36 -5.72 -4.05
N VAL A 18 -19.48 -5.56 -4.75
CA VAL A 18 -20.33 -4.36 -4.67
C VAL A 18 -20.74 -4.07 -3.22
N ALA A 19 -21.25 -5.10 -2.51
CA ALA A 19 -21.70 -4.95 -1.13
C ALA A 19 -20.55 -4.58 -0.19
N LYS A 20 -19.38 -5.22 -0.34
CA LYS A 20 -18.17 -4.91 0.44
C LYS A 20 -17.69 -3.48 0.18
N GLY A 21 -17.62 -3.07 -1.09
CA GLY A 21 -17.16 -1.73 -1.45
C GLY A 21 -18.08 -0.62 -0.97
N ARG A 22 -19.40 -0.80 -1.04
CA ARG A 22 -20.35 0.17 -0.45
C ARG A 22 -20.14 0.35 1.04
N ARG A 23 -19.99 -0.76 1.79
CA ARG A 23 -19.70 -0.69 3.23
C ARG A 23 -18.39 0.04 3.53
N LEU A 24 -17.34 -0.20 2.73
CA LEU A 24 -16.06 0.50 2.90
C LEU A 24 -16.19 2.00 2.61
N LEU A 25 -16.98 2.39 1.62
CA LEU A 25 -17.24 3.79 1.32
C LEU A 25 -18.04 4.47 2.45
N ASP A 26 -19.07 3.78 2.97
CA ASP A 26 -19.83 4.26 4.13
C ASP A 26 -18.93 4.44 5.36
N ASP A 27 -18.02 3.49 5.62
CA ASP A 27 -17.03 3.57 6.70
C ASP A 27 -16.15 4.82 6.57
N LEU A 28 -15.71 5.18 5.36
CA LEU A 28 -14.86 6.36 5.13
C LEU A 28 -15.60 7.68 5.41
N GLU A 29 -16.93 7.70 5.30
CA GLU A 29 -17.75 8.85 5.64
C GLU A 29 -17.97 9.03 7.15
N MET A 30 -17.65 8.03 7.96
CA MET A 30 -17.73 8.13 9.43
C MET A 30 -16.48 8.78 10.03
N ASP A 31 -16.62 9.30 11.25
CA ASP A 31 -15.49 9.77 12.03
C ASP A 31 -14.96 8.61 12.87
N TRP A 32 -13.71 8.21 12.62
CA TRP A 32 -13.10 7.07 13.30
C TRP A 32 -12.01 7.54 14.28
N PRO A 33 -11.94 6.97 15.49
CA PRO A 33 -10.77 7.14 16.33
C PRO A 33 -9.58 6.48 15.65
N ALA A 34 -8.39 6.99 15.93
CA ALA A 34 -7.19 6.39 15.36
C ALA A 34 -7.04 4.95 15.88
N LYS A 35 -6.77 4.02 14.97
CA LYS A 35 -6.60 2.58 15.22
C LYS A 35 -5.28 2.12 14.58
N GLY A 36 -4.68 1.07 15.14
CA GLY A 36 -3.46 0.48 14.61
C GLY A 36 -2.18 0.97 15.30
N VAL A 37 -1.05 0.45 14.80
CA VAL A 37 0.28 0.69 15.36
C VAL A 37 0.75 2.10 15.02
N ARG A 38 1.40 2.79 15.97
CA ARG A 38 1.92 4.17 15.79
C ARG A 38 3.41 4.35 16.07
N ASP A 39 4.03 3.41 16.76
CA ASP A 39 5.44 3.49 17.09
C ASP A 39 6.27 3.10 15.86
N PHE A 40 6.61 4.07 14.99
CA PHE A 40 7.49 3.85 13.85
C PHE A 40 8.76 4.71 13.97
N PRO A 41 9.95 4.16 13.68
CA PRO A 41 10.24 2.81 13.17
C PRO A 41 10.18 1.68 14.20
N GLY A 42 9.94 1.94 15.49
CA GLY A 42 10.10 0.94 16.56
C GLY A 42 9.36 -0.38 16.32
N ALA A 43 8.13 -0.32 15.83
CA ALA A 43 7.30 -1.47 15.51
C ALA A 43 7.86 -2.32 14.36
N TYR A 44 8.56 -1.72 13.39
CA TYR A 44 9.22 -2.50 12.34
C TYR A 44 10.31 -3.38 12.92
N THR A 45 11.18 -2.78 13.75
CA THR A 45 12.27 -3.52 14.41
C THR A 45 11.72 -4.57 15.37
N ARG A 46 10.70 -4.21 16.17
CA ARG A 46 10.06 -5.13 17.11
C ARG A 46 9.49 -6.36 16.39
N TRP A 47 8.79 -6.15 15.29
CA TRP A 47 8.15 -7.22 14.52
C TRP A 47 8.99 -7.71 13.34
N TYR A 48 10.31 -7.63 13.45
CA TYR A 48 11.29 -8.24 12.53
C TYR A 48 11.21 -7.81 11.06
N TRP A 49 10.55 -6.69 10.77
CA TRP A 49 10.53 -6.10 9.43
C TRP A 49 11.88 -5.44 9.13
N GLN A 50 12.50 -5.89 8.05
CA GLN A 50 13.65 -5.24 7.45
C GLN A 50 13.16 -4.29 6.37
N TYR A 51 13.89 -3.20 6.14
CA TYR A 51 13.58 -2.31 5.04
C TYR A 51 14.83 -1.70 4.42
N GLU A 52 14.75 -1.49 3.12
CA GLU A 52 15.75 -0.76 2.33
C GLU A 52 15.08 0.42 1.64
N ARG A 53 15.86 1.44 1.30
CA ARG A 53 15.37 2.62 0.59
C ARG A 53 16.10 2.78 -0.73
N SER A 54 15.37 3.18 -1.75
CA SER A 54 15.89 3.46 -3.09
C SER A 54 15.09 4.56 -3.77
N ASN A 55 15.59 5.06 -4.89
CA ASN A 55 14.90 6.02 -5.73
C ASN A 55 14.45 5.27 -7.00
N PRO A 56 13.14 5.03 -7.17
CA PRO A 56 12.65 4.25 -8.29
C PRO A 56 12.58 5.07 -9.59
N SER A 57 12.80 4.40 -10.71
CA SER A 57 12.53 4.97 -12.03
C SER A 57 11.06 4.82 -12.40
N MET A 58 10.40 5.92 -12.79
CA MET A 58 9.00 5.92 -13.23
C MET A 58 8.84 5.72 -14.75
N GLY A 59 9.93 5.81 -15.50
CA GLY A 59 9.96 5.74 -16.96
C GLY A 59 9.62 4.37 -17.54
N SER A 60 9.41 4.33 -18.85
CA SER A 60 9.03 3.11 -19.59
C SER A 60 10.21 2.18 -19.90
N ALA A 61 11.43 2.70 -20.08
CA ALA A 61 12.56 1.88 -20.51
C ALA A 61 13.11 0.95 -19.42
N TYR A 62 13.18 1.43 -18.18
CA TYR A 62 13.81 0.73 -17.05
C TYR A 62 13.02 0.85 -15.74
N GLY A 63 11.82 1.43 -15.78
CA GLY A 63 11.03 1.75 -14.61
C GLY A 63 9.66 1.09 -14.59
N TYR A 64 8.76 1.67 -13.80
CA TYR A 64 7.39 1.18 -13.63
C TYR A 64 6.46 1.51 -14.81
N GLY A 65 6.92 2.29 -15.80
CA GLY A 65 6.13 2.63 -16.98
C GLY A 65 4.87 3.41 -16.67
N LEU A 66 4.96 4.31 -15.69
CA LEU A 66 3.87 5.18 -15.25
C LEU A 66 4.07 6.64 -15.69
N GLU A 67 5.13 6.93 -16.44
CA GLU A 67 5.52 8.29 -16.83
C GLU A 67 4.37 9.09 -17.46
N ASP A 68 3.65 8.52 -18.43
CA ASP A 68 2.54 9.22 -19.10
C ASP A 68 1.41 9.54 -18.13
N ALA A 69 1.09 8.59 -17.23
CA ALA A 69 0.06 8.77 -16.22
C ALA A 69 0.42 9.86 -15.22
N LEU A 70 1.65 9.81 -14.70
CA LEU A 70 2.15 10.78 -13.74
C LEU A 70 2.23 12.19 -14.36
N ARG A 71 2.74 12.32 -15.59
CA ARG A 71 2.76 13.60 -16.32
C ARG A 71 1.34 14.12 -16.57
N GLY A 72 0.40 13.26 -16.96
CA GLY A 72 -1.01 13.62 -17.17
C GLY A 72 -1.70 14.15 -15.91
N LEU A 73 -1.23 13.75 -14.72
CA LEU A 73 -1.71 14.21 -13.42
C LEU A 73 -0.89 15.39 -12.85
N GLY A 74 0.16 15.83 -13.55
CA GLY A 74 1.07 16.86 -13.06
C GLY A 74 1.95 16.43 -11.90
N ILE A 75 2.18 15.12 -11.74
CA ILE A 75 3.07 14.54 -10.72
C ILE A 75 4.49 14.44 -11.29
N SER A 76 5.49 14.72 -10.46
CA SER A 76 6.89 14.59 -10.87
C SER A 76 7.26 13.14 -11.20
N VAL A 77 8.02 12.98 -12.27
CA VAL A 77 8.62 11.69 -12.69
C VAL A 77 10.11 11.62 -12.40
N ARG A 78 10.69 12.64 -11.76
CA ARG A 78 12.11 12.68 -11.41
C ARG A 78 12.36 11.72 -10.25
N GLU A 79 13.38 10.87 -10.38
CA GLU A 79 13.69 9.84 -9.37
C GLU A 79 13.93 10.41 -7.97
N ASP A 80 14.54 11.61 -7.87
CA ASP A 80 14.81 12.30 -6.60
C ASP A 80 13.55 12.74 -5.84
N ASP A 81 12.40 12.83 -6.52
CA ASP A 81 11.12 13.19 -5.89
C ASP A 81 10.40 11.96 -5.32
N TRP A 82 10.92 10.76 -5.57
CA TRP A 82 10.36 9.49 -5.12
C TRP A 82 11.30 8.80 -4.14
N VAL A 83 10.70 8.23 -3.09
CA VAL A 83 11.40 7.32 -2.19
C VAL A 83 10.65 6.01 -2.17
N GLN A 84 11.30 4.95 -2.64
CA GLN A 84 10.82 3.58 -2.49
C GLN A 84 11.34 3.00 -1.18
N ILE A 85 10.46 2.25 -0.51
CA ILE A 85 10.77 1.50 0.69
C ILE A 85 10.38 0.05 0.44
N ASP A 86 11.38 -0.84 0.51
CA ASP A 86 11.21 -2.27 0.30
C ASP A 86 11.17 -2.95 1.66
N MET A 87 9.97 -3.19 2.20
CA MET A 87 9.84 -3.88 3.48
C MET A 87 9.71 -5.39 3.30
N LYS A 88 10.50 -6.16 4.05
CA LYS A 88 10.42 -7.62 4.07
C LYS A 88 10.41 -8.17 5.49
N HIS A 89 9.56 -9.16 5.74
CA HIS A 89 9.51 -9.90 7.00
C HIS A 89 10.46 -11.11 6.96
N GLU A 90 11.73 -10.81 6.66
CA GLU A 90 12.88 -11.71 6.62
C GLU A 90 14.17 -10.88 6.60
N LYS A 91 15.29 -11.45 7.05
CA LYS A 91 16.63 -10.90 6.80
C LYS A 91 17.15 -11.38 5.46
N ALA A 92 17.76 -10.44 4.72
CA ALA A 92 18.50 -10.73 3.51
C ALA A 92 19.81 -11.48 3.79
N PHE A 93 20.45 -12.01 2.74
CA PHE A 93 21.78 -12.62 2.83
C PHE A 93 22.77 -11.65 3.52
N PRO A 94 23.61 -12.10 4.46
CA PRO A 94 24.00 -13.49 4.76
C PRO A 94 23.12 -14.29 5.73
N ALA A 95 21.82 -13.99 5.90
CA ALA A 95 20.93 -14.79 6.75
C ALA A 95 20.62 -16.21 6.19
N PRO A 96 20.24 -17.17 7.07
CA PRO A 96 19.69 -18.47 6.65
C PRO A 96 18.43 -18.33 5.78
N PRO A 97 18.01 -19.40 5.08
CA PRO A 97 16.72 -19.44 4.40
C PRO A 97 15.57 -19.04 5.34
N VAL A 98 14.57 -18.36 4.81
CA VAL A 98 13.48 -17.73 5.59
C VAL A 98 12.75 -18.73 6.47
N ASP A 99 12.56 -19.97 6.00
CA ASP A 99 11.91 -21.04 6.78
C ASP A 99 12.65 -21.38 8.08
N MET A 100 13.94 -21.04 8.19
CA MET A 100 14.80 -21.23 9.36
C MET A 100 14.99 -19.94 10.19
N GLN A 101 14.43 -18.81 9.74
CA GLN A 101 14.55 -17.55 10.46
C GLN A 101 13.46 -17.44 11.53
N ALA A 102 13.88 -17.07 12.74
CA ALA A 102 13.03 -16.80 13.88
C ALA A 102 13.49 -15.54 14.60
N TYR A 103 12.58 -14.94 15.36
CA TYR A 103 12.84 -13.78 16.20
C TYR A 103 12.02 -13.88 17.48
N ALA A 104 12.31 -13.04 18.47
CA ALA A 104 11.59 -13.04 19.73
C ALA A 104 11.03 -11.66 20.05
N VAL A 105 9.81 -11.62 20.58
CA VAL A 105 9.14 -10.42 21.08
C VAL A 105 8.62 -10.75 22.47
N ASP A 106 9.04 -9.99 23.48
CA ASP A 106 8.61 -10.16 24.88
C ASP A 106 8.80 -11.58 25.45
N GLY A 107 9.81 -12.30 24.96
CA GLY A 107 10.13 -13.67 25.39
C GLY A 107 9.46 -14.78 24.56
N GLU A 108 8.49 -14.44 23.71
CA GLU A 108 7.82 -15.36 22.81
C GLU A 108 8.57 -15.47 21.48
N ALA A 109 8.65 -16.68 20.93
CA ALA A 109 9.34 -16.96 19.67
C ALA A 109 8.36 -16.90 18.49
N TYR A 110 8.77 -16.21 17.42
CA TYR A 110 8.01 -16.03 16.20
C TYR A 110 8.86 -16.45 15.00
N ARG A 111 8.20 -16.85 13.90
CA ARG A 111 8.87 -17.19 12.65
C ARG A 111 8.76 -16.07 11.63
N ALA A 112 9.84 -15.87 10.87
CA ALA A 112 9.79 -15.01 9.70
C ALA A 112 8.84 -15.61 8.65
N THR A 113 8.04 -14.77 8.02
CA THR A 113 7.04 -15.22 7.04
C THR A 113 7.49 -14.98 5.60
N GLY A 114 8.48 -14.09 5.38
CA GLY A 114 8.86 -13.59 4.07
C GLY A 114 7.76 -12.80 3.36
N ALA A 115 6.86 -12.20 4.14
CA ALA A 115 5.94 -11.18 3.63
C ALA A 115 6.70 -9.96 3.12
N GLU A 116 6.09 -9.23 2.20
CA GLU A 116 6.66 -8.02 1.61
C GLU A 116 5.62 -6.91 1.48
N CYS A 117 6.06 -5.69 1.72
CA CYS A 117 5.29 -4.48 1.46
C CYS A 117 6.23 -3.47 0.81
N ILE A 118 6.04 -3.24 -0.48
CA ILE A 118 6.90 -2.37 -1.28
C ILE A 118 6.06 -1.21 -1.76
N VAL A 119 6.46 0.00 -1.38
CA VAL A 119 5.80 1.23 -1.84
C VAL A 119 6.82 2.27 -2.28
N ALA A 120 6.45 3.06 -3.29
CA ALA A 120 7.14 4.29 -3.66
C ALA A 120 6.28 5.50 -3.29
N ILE A 121 6.90 6.51 -2.68
CA ILE A 121 6.20 7.67 -2.15
C ILE A 121 6.76 8.93 -2.78
N ASN A 122 5.89 9.74 -3.38
CA ASN A 122 6.15 11.14 -3.71
C ASN A 122 5.34 12.00 -2.76
N LYS A 123 5.98 12.43 -1.67
CA LYS A 123 5.33 13.20 -0.61
C LYS A 123 4.97 14.63 -1.03
N SER A 124 5.72 15.21 -1.96
CA SER A 124 5.50 16.59 -2.44
C SER A 124 4.22 16.68 -3.26
N ASP A 125 3.96 15.68 -4.09
CA ASP A 125 2.76 15.61 -4.93
C ASP A 125 1.59 14.88 -4.26
N GLY A 126 1.86 14.15 -3.18
CA GLY A 126 0.86 13.46 -2.37
C GLY A 126 0.46 12.10 -2.95
N VAL A 127 1.45 11.28 -3.31
CA VAL A 127 1.25 10.01 -4.02
C VAL A 127 1.89 8.85 -3.27
N ILE A 128 1.12 7.77 -3.13
CA ILE A 128 1.62 6.45 -2.72
C ILE A 128 1.43 5.49 -3.90
N LEU A 129 2.53 4.89 -4.37
CA LEU A 129 2.54 3.84 -5.37
C LEU A 129 2.81 2.50 -4.67
N MET A 130 1.79 1.66 -4.55
CA MET A 130 1.90 0.30 -4.04
C MET A 130 2.38 -0.65 -5.14
N LEU A 131 3.54 -1.26 -4.91
CA LEU A 131 4.20 -2.17 -5.84
C LEU A 131 4.01 -3.63 -5.43
N SER A 132 4.04 -3.89 -4.11
CA SER A 132 3.70 -5.20 -3.55
C SER A 132 3.12 -5.07 -2.14
N ALA A 133 2.24 -6.00 -1.77
CA ALA A 133 1.58 -6.06 -0.46
C ALA A 133 1.23 -7.52 -0.11
N GLN A 134 2.23 -8.40 -0.08
CA GLN A 134 2.05 -9.78 0.36
C GLN A 134 1.96 -9.83 1.89
N SER A 135 0.82 -10.27 2.43
CA SER A 135 0.63 -10.30 3.88
C SER A 135 1.41 -11.45 4.56
N PRO A 136 1.80 -11.30 5.84
CA PRO A 136 2.34 -12.40 6.64
C PRO A 136 1.49 -13.66 6.62
N LYS A 137 0.17 -13.50 6.75
CA LYS A 137 -0.78 -14.61 6.72
C LYS A 137 -0.76 -15.35 5.38
N HIS A 138 -0.73 -14.62 4.25
CA HIS A 138 -0.60 -15.23 2.93
C HIS A 138 0.68 -16.07 2.84
N CYS A 139 1.84 -15.43 3.05
CA CYS A 139 3.12 -16.10 2.89
C CYS A 139 3.28 -17.30 3.83
N ALA A 140 2.83 -17.17 5.08
CA ALA A 140 2.78 -18.23 6.08
C ALA A 140 2.02 -19.48 5.61
N ARG A 141 0.85 -19.29 4.97
CA ARG A 141 -0.04 -20.38 4.57
C ARG A 141 0.32 -21.00 3.22
N THR A 142 0.68 -20.18 2.24
CA THR A 142 0.82 -20.62 0.85
C THR A 142 2.28 -20.90 0.48
N ILE A 143 3.22 -20.08 0.94
CA ILE A 143 4.61 -20.10 0.49
C ILE A 143 5.52 -20.90 1.44
N ARG A 144 5.44 -20.66 2.76
CA ARG A 144 6.39 -21.24 3.74
C ARG A 144 6.26 -22.75 3.91
N ARG A 145 7.39 -23.41 4.18
CA ARG A 145 7.46 -24.87 4.43
C ARG A 145 8.47 -25.16 5.56
N PRO A 146 8.01 -25.55 6.78
CA PRO A 146 6.61 -25.76 7.17
C PRO A 146 5.83 -24.45 7.25
N LYS A 147 4.50 -24.54 7.07
CA LYS A 147 3.58 -23.39 7.23
C LYS A 147 3.80 -22.74 8.60
N VAL A 148 3.66 -21.42 8.68
CA VAL A 148 3.75 -20.69 9.95
C VAL A 148 2.37 -20.67 10.60
N PRO A 149 2.23 -21.10 11.87
CA PRO A 149 0.97 -21.03 12.61
C PRO A 149 0.42 -19.60 12.72
N ASN A 150 -0.90 -19.45 12.86
CA ASN A 150 -1.54 -18.13 12.92
C ASN A 150 -1.16 -17.33 14.19
N ASP A 151 -0.90 -18.02 15.30
CA ASP A 151 -0.43 -17.47 16.57
C ASP A 151 1.05 -17.06 16.54
N GLU A 152 1.80 -17.46 15.51
CA GLU A 152 3.18 -17.02 15.25
C GLU A 152 3.27 -15.88 14.22
N LEU A 153 2.15 -15.28 13.80
CA LEU A 153 2.18 -14.11 12.92
C LEU A 153 2.55 -12.83 13.69
N PRO A 154 3.27 -11.88 13.05
CA PRO A 154 3.57 -10.59 13.69
C PRO A 154 2.28 -9.83 13.99
N GLU A 155 2.22 -9.08 15.10
CA GLU A 155 1.09 -8.16 15.34
C GLU A 155 1.02 -7.08 14.25
N LEU A 156 2.18 -6.60 13.79
CA LEU A 156 2.28 -5.74 12.61
C LEU A 156 2.21 -6.58 11.31
N HIS A 157 1.02 -7.06 10.98
CA HIS A 157 0.77 -7.84 9.75
C HIS A 157 -0.14 -7.16 8.72
N ARG A 158 -0.81 -6.07 9.09
CA ARG A 158 -1.75 -5.37 8.20
C ARG A 158 -0.99 -4.45 7.25
N ALA A 159 -1.24 -4.60 5.95
CA ALA A 159 -0.61 -3.77 4.92
C ALA A 159 -0.91 -2.27 5.13
N SER A 160 -2.13 -1.93 5.57
CA SER A 160 -2.50 -0.54 5.88
C SER A 160 -1.59 0.09 6.94
N ASP A 161 -1.20 -0.66 7.97
CA ASP A 161 -0.31 -0.17 9.03
C ASP A 161 1.15 -0.08 8.54
N LEU A 162 1.59 -1.04 7.71
CA LEU A 162 2.93 -0.99 7.10
C LEU A 162 3.07 0.22 6.17
N VAL A 163 2.09 0.46 5.29
CA VAL A 163 2.05 1.62 4.39
C VAL A 163 1.93 2.91 5.19
N TRP A 164 1.15 2.92 6.28
CA TRP A 164 1.08 4.05 7.19
C TRP A 164 2.42 4.43 7.80
N GLY A 165 3.16 3.48 8.38
CA GLY A 165 4.46 3.81 8.96
C GLY A 165 5.45 4.33 7.91
N GLN A 166 5.37 3.86 6.65
CA GLN A 166 6.19 4.32 5.53
C GLN A 166 5.83 5.77 5.14
N TRP A 167 4.53 6.08 5.03
CA TRP A 167 4.03 7.43 4.81
C TRP A 167 4.41 8.37 5.96
N TRP A 168 4.21 7.96 7.20
CA TRP A 168 4.56 8.72 8.41
C TRP A 168 6.05 9.11 8.45
N GLN A 169 6.93 8.14 8.20
CA GLN A 169 8.38 8.38 8.20
C GLN A 169 8.82 9.43 7.18
N LEU A 170 8.17 9.49 6.02
CA LEU A 170 8.59 10.40 4.94
C LEU A 170 7.87 11.75 4.96
N SER A 171 6.62 11.79 5.43
CA SER A 171 5.72 12.94 5.33
C SER A 171 5.59 13.76 6.62
N SER A 172 6.17 13.29 7.73
CA SER A 172 6.15 13.99 9.03
C SER A 172 6.68 15.43 8.99
N SER A 173 7.49 15.77 7.97
CA SER A 173 8.08 17.11 7.80
C SER A 173 7.38 18.03 6.80
N VAL A 174 6.37 17.56 6.04
CA VAL A 174 5.81 18.33 4.91
C VAL A 174 4.33 18.63 5.13
N ASN A 175 3.48 17.61 5.14
CA ASN A 175 2.07 17.67 5.54
C ASN A 175 1.48 16.26 5.41
N MET A 176 1.22 15.60 6.53
CA MET A 176 0.64 14.25 6.56
C MET A 176 -0.73 14.14 5.89
N GLN A 177 -1.43 15.26 5.71
CA GLN A 177 -2.76 15.37 5.13
C GLN A 177 -2.74 15.72 3.63
N HIS A 178 -1.56 15.78 3.01
CA HIS A 178 -1.43 16.05 1.58
C HIS A 178 -1.38 14.75 0.79
N LEU A 179 -2.45 13.95 0.86
CA LEU A 179 -2.59 12.74 0.07
C LEU A 179 -3.64 12.97 -1.02
N LYS A 180 -3.25 12.79 -2.28
CA LYS A 180 -4.11 12.98 -3.46
C LYS A 180 -4.36 11.69 -4.21
N TYR A 181 -3.36 10.82 -4.28
CA TYR A 181 -3.43 9.62 -5.09
C TYR A 181 -2.83 8.41 -4.37
N VAL A 182 -3.50 7.28 -4.51
CA VAL A 182 -2.88 5.96 -4.27
C VAL A 182 -2.94 5.20 -5.59
N ILE A 183 -1.84 4.56 -5.96
CA ILE A 183 -1.71 3.80 -7.21
C ILE A 183 -1.34 2.37 -6.84
N THR A 184 -2.02 1.37 -7.40
CA THR A 184 -1.64 -0.04 -7.24
C THR A 184 -1.13 -0.55 -8.57
N HIS A 185 0.17 -0.81 -8.65
CA HIS A 185 0.85 -1.21 -9.88
C HIS A 185 0.65 -2.70 -10.18
N ALA A 186 0.57 -3.04 -11.46
CA ALA A 186 0.58 -4.41 -11.98
C ALA A 186 -0.30 -5.41 -11.20
N VAL A 187 -1.61 -5.14 -11.12
CA VAL A 187 -2.56 -5.97 -10.38
C VAL A 187 -2.75 -7.32 -11.09
N VAL A 188 -2.06 -8.34 -10.60
CA VAL A 188 -2.07 -9.73 -11.12
C VAL A 188 -2.85 -10.72 -10.25
N ASN A 189 -3.60 -10.22 -9.27
CA ASN A 189 -4.39 -11.09 -8.38
C ASN A 189 -5.54 -11.72 -9.15
N THR A 190 -5.59 -13.06 -9.16
CA THR A 190 -6.62 -13.86 -9.86
C THR A 190 -8.05 -13.57 -9.41
N LYS A 191 -8.25 -13.01 -8.21
CA LYS A 191 -9.57 -12.56 -7.72
C LYS A 191 -9.91 -11.12 -8.11
N SER A 192 -8.91 -10.24 -8.21
CA SER A 192 -9.14 -8.81 -8.52
C SER A 192 -9.32 -8.57 -10.01
N THR A 193 -8.46 -9.17 -10.85
CA THR A 193 -8.44 -8.91 -12.29
C THR A 193 -9.78 -9.24 -12.99
N PRO A 194 -10.49 -10.36 -12.68
CA PRO A 194 -11.81 -10.61 -13.26
C PRO A 194 -12.85 -9.54 -12.90
N ILE A 195 -12.88 -9.09 -11.63
CA ILE A 195 -13.79 -8.02 -11.17
C ILE A 195 -13.46 -6.71 -11.89
N MET A 196 -12.18 -6.38 -12.02
CA MET A 196 -11.76 -5.16 -12.75
C MET A 196 -12.22 -5.19 -14.21
N LEU A 197 -12.05 -6.32 -14.89
CA LEU A 197 -12.48 -6.48 -16.27
C LEU A 197 -14.01 -6.44 -16.40
N GLN A 198 -14.75 -7.04 -15.47
CA GLN A 198 -16.20 -6.98 -15.41
C GLN A 198 -16.71 -5.56 -15.18
N ALA A 199 -16.07 -4.82 -14.26
CA ALA A 199 -16.37 -3.41 -14.01
C ALA A 199 -16.16 -2.55 -15.26
N LEU A 200 -15.03 -2.75 -15.95
CA LEU A 200 -14.73 -2.05 -17.19
C LEU A 200 -15.76 -2.32 -18.29
N ARG A 201 -16.14 -3.59 -18.49
CA ARG A 201 -17.12 -4.00 -19.52
C ARG A 201 -18.52 -3.47 -19.22
N ARG A 202 -18.94 -3.48 -17.96
CA ARG A 202 -20.23 -2.91 -17.52
C ARG A 202 -20.23 -1.38 -17.69
N TRP A 203 -19.19 -0.71 -17.22
CA TRP A 203 -19.03 0.74 -17.33
C TRP A 203 -19.04 1.22 -18.79
N SER A 204 -18.26 0.58 -19.65
CA SER A 204 -18.16 0.91 -21.09
C SER A 204 -19.35 0.41 -21.91
N ARG A 205 -20.21 -0.44 -21.34
CA ARG A 205 -21.26 -1.20 -22.05
C ARG A 205 -20.72 -1.98 -23.26
N ASN A 206 -19.47 -2.43 -23.15
CA ASN A 206 -18.78 -3.18 -24.19
C ASN A 206 -18.23 -4.49 -23.59
N ALA A 207 -18.81 -5.62 -23.99
CA ALA A 207 -18.38 -6.94 -23.53
C ALA A 207 -16.95 -7.31 -23.96
N LEU A 208 -16.41 -6.63 -24.97
CA LEU A 208 -15.05 -6.79 -25.49
C LEU A 208 -14.08 -5.73 -24.95
N ALA A 209 -14.49 -4.90 -23.99
CA ALA A 209 -13.57 -3.96 -23.39
C ALA A 209 -12.40 -4.70 -22.72
N GLU A 210 -11.21 -4.12 -22.90
CA GLU A 210 -9.93 -4.58 -22.36
C GLU A 210 -9.23 -3.40 -21.69
N PHE A 211 -8.23 -3.67 -20.86
CA PHE A 211 -7.45 -2.61 -20.23
C PHE A 211 -6.67 -1.84 -21.30
N GLU A 212 -6.86 -0.52 -21.31
CA GLU A 212 -6.23 0.38 -22.28
C GLU A 212 -5.10 1.19 -21.63
N GLU A 213 -4.25 1.78 -22.46
CA GLU A 213 -3.20 2.71 -22.01
C GLU A 213 -3.79 4.00 -21.41
N TRP A 214 -2.94 4.77 -20.72
CA TRP A 214 -3.33 5.96 -19.94
C TRP A 214 -4.27 6.95 -20.68
N ASP A 215 -4.00 7.21 -21.96
CA ASP A 215 -4.77 8.17 -22.77
C ASP A 215 -6.23 7.74 -23.02
N LYS A 216 -6.52 6.46 -22.84
CA LYS A 216 -7.85 5.85 -23.01
C LYS A 216 -8.36 5.17 -21.74
N ARG A 217 -7.74 5.47 -20.59
CA ARG A 217 -8.12 4.89 -19.30
C ARG A 217 -9.61 5.03 -19.02
N ALA A 218 -10.15 4.09 -18.25
CA ALA A 218 -11.50 4.21 -17.73
C ALA A 218 -11.49 4.93 -16.38
N THR A 219 -12.24 6.03 -16.25
CA THR A 219 -12.46 6.74 -14.99
C THR A 219 -13.85 6.38 -14.44
N ILE A 220 -13.88 5.60 -13.37
CA ILE A 220 -15.11 5.03 -12.80
C ILE A 220 -15.37 5.68 -11.44
N SER A 221 -16.54 6.31 -11.28
CA SER A 221 -16.96 6.88 -9.99
C SER A 221 -17.24 5.79 -8.96
N VAL A 222 -16.78 5.97 -7.72
CA VAL A 222 -17.04 5.00 -6.64
C VAL A 222 -18.52 4.93 -6.23
N ASP A 223 -19.31 5.93 -6.61
CA ASP A 223 -20.76 5.96 -6.36
C ASP A 223 -21.54 5.06 -7.34
N SER A 224 -20.91 4.60 -8.43
CA SER A 224 -21.51 3.62 -9.35
C SER A 224 -21.41 2.20 -8.79
N GLU A 225 -22.20 1.28 -9.36
CA GLU A 225 -22.08 -0.15 -8.99
C GLU A 225 -20.70 -0.70 -9.33
N GLU A 226 -20.13 -0.31 -10.47
CA GLU A 226 -18.80 -0.73 -10.91
C GLU A 226 -17.70 -0.18 -10.01
N GLY A 227 -17.78 1.10 -9.63
CA GLY A 227 -16.83 1.69 -8.70
C GLY A 227 -16.91 1.06 -7.30
N ALA A 228 -18.12 0.76 -6.82
CA ALA A 228 -18.30 0.00 -5.60
C ALA A 228 -17.72 -1.43 -5.71
N ALA A 229 -17.90 -2.12 -6.83
CA ALA A 229 -17.31 -3.43 -7.04
C ALA A 229 -15.77 -3.38 -6.98
N LEU A 230 -15.16 -2.38 -7.62
CA LEU A 230 -13.72 -2.13 -7.54
C LEU A 230 -13.29 -1.89 -6.09
N MET A 231 -14.01 -1.05 -5.33
CA MET A 231 -13.73 -0.83 -3.91
C MET A 231 -13.83 -2.09 -3.04
N GLY A 232 -14.58 -3.10 -3.49
CA GLY A 232 -14.74 -4.38 -2.78
C GLY A 232 -13.63 -5.40 -3.02
N ILE A 233 -12.73 -5.16 -3.98
CA ILE A 233 -11.62 -6.09 -4.22
C ILE A 233 -10.61 -6.03 -3.06
N PRO A 234 -9.81 -7.09 -2.85
CA PRO A 234 -8.80 -7.11 -1.79
C PRO A 234 -7.90 -5.88 -1.81
N THR A 235 -7.54 -5.41 -3.01
CA THR A 235 -6.62 -4.29 -3.17
C THR A 235 -7.14 -2.94 -2.66
N SER A 236 -8.45 -2.70 -2.78
CA SER A 236 -9.01 -1.42 -2.32
C SER A 236 -9.27 -1.43 -0.81
N LYS A 237 -9.47 -2.61 -0.21
CA LYS A 237 -9.80 -2.77 1.22
C LYS A 237 -8.76 -2.14 2.14
N GLY A 238 -7.49 -2.46 1.96
CA GLY A 238 -6.40 -1.90 2.78
C GLY A 238 -6.11 -0.43 2.49
N ILE A 239 -6.44 0.11 1.31
CA ILE A 239 -6.40 1.57 1.08
C ILE A 239 -7.48 2.23 1.93
N ALA A 240 -8.70 1.69 1.91
CA ALA A 240 -9.79 2.16 2.76
C ALA A 240 -9.43 2.05 4.26
N HIS A 241 -8.82 0.94 4.69
CA HIS A 241 -8.37 0.79 6.08
C HIS A 241 -7.23 1.74 6.44
N PHE A 242 -6.29 2.01 5.53
CA PHE A 242 -5.27 3.03 5.75
C PHE A 242 -5.90 4.40 5.99
N LEU A 243 -6.84 4.82 5.14
CA LEU A 243 -7.53 6.11 5.28
C LEU A 243 -8.42 6.19 6.53
N ARG A 244 -9.08 5.07 6.88
CA ARG A 244 -9.99 4.98 8.03
C ARG A 244 -9.25 4.91 9.36
N ASP A 245 -8.32 3.96 9.50
CA ASP A 245 -7.66 3.66 10.77
C ASP A 245 -6.70 4.78 11.18
N HIS A 246 -6.12 5.52 10.21
CA HIS A 246 -5.21 6.65 10.45
C HIS A 246 -5.85 8.01 10.15
N GLN A 247 -7.19 8.07 10.13
CA GLN A 247 -7.96 9.28 9.82
C GLN A 247 -7.60 10.49 10.69
N PRO A 248 -7.33 10.38 12.01
CA PRO A 248 -6.93 11.54 12.80
C PRO A 248 -5.61 12.18 12.37
N GLU A 249 -4.69 11.38 11.82
CA GLU A 249 -3.37 11.82 11.40
C GLU A 249 -3.34 12.29 9.94
N VAL A 250 -3.94 11.54 9.01
CA VAL A 250 -4.03 11.95 7.60
C VAL A 250 -5.16 12.94 7.34
N GLY A 251 -6.13 13.03 8.25
CA GLY A 251 -7.36 13.80 8.05
C GLY A 251 -8.44 12.99 7.32
N LYS A 252 -9.66 13.52 7.33
CA LYS A 252 -10.80 12.87 6.68
C LYS A 252 -10.68 13.01 5.17
N HIS A 253 -10.66 11.88 4.48
CA HIS A 253 -10.57 11.79 3.04
C HIS A 253 -11.69 10.93 2.48
N ARG A 254 -12.05 11.19 1.23
CA ARG A 254 -12.97 10.40 0.42
C ARG A 254 -12.25 9.96 -0.85
N ILE A 255 -12.52 8.74 -1.31
CA ILE A 255 -12.14 8.29 -2.65
C ILE A 255 -13.28 8.68 -3.58
N THR A 256 -13.02 9.37 -4.69
CA THR A 256 -14.10 9.84 -5.59
C THR A 256 -14.22 9.01 -6.86
N HIS A 257 -13.09 8.66 -7.48
CA HIS A 257 -13.03 7.89 -8.71
C HIS A 257 -11.82 6.96 -8.72
N ILE A 258 -11.90 5.92 -9.53
CA ILE A 258 -10.82 4.98 -9.80
C ILE A 258 -10.54 4.98 -11.29
N ASP A 259 -9.30 5.28 -11.66
CA ASP A 259 -8.80 5.12 -13.02
C ASP A 259 -8.24 3.70 -13.20
N ILE A 260 -8.62 3.05 -14.30
CA ILE A 260 -8.10 1.75 -14.73
C ILE A 260 -7.37 1.90 -16.07
N PHE A 261 -6.11 1.48 -16.11
CA PHE A 261 -5.27 1.53 -17.32
C PHE A 261 -4.14 0.50 -17.27
N THR A 262 -3.37 0.35 -18.34
CA THR A 262 -2.14 -0.46 -18.40
C THR A 262 -0.90 0.42 -18.31
N HIS A 263 0.19 -0.14 -17.77
CA HIS A 263 1.49 0.54 -17.75
C HIS A 263 2.38 0.11 -18.92
N THR A 264 3.38 0.93 -19.25
CA THR A 264 4.29 0.71 -20.39
C THR A 264 5.59 -0.02 -20.03
N SER A 265 5.76 -0.44 -18.77
CA SER A 265 6.97 -1.16 -18.32
C SER A 265 7.21 -2.44 -19.13
N PRO A 266 8.46 -2.76 -19.52
CA PRO A 266 8.79 -4.00 -20.21
C PRO A 266 8.61 -5.22 -19.30
N HIS A 267 8.69 -5.03 -17.99
CA HIS A 267 8.48 -6.05 -16.99
C HIS A 267 6.97 -6.11 -16.69
N ASN A 268 6.32 -7.21 -17.09
CA ASN A 268 4.88 -7.43 -16.91
C ASN A 268 3.97 -6.54 -17.78
N ARG A 269 4.26 -6.45 -19.08
CA ARG A 269 3.45 -5.70 -20.05
C ARG A 269 1.96 -6.03 -19.92
N ASN A 270 1.13 -4.99 -20.00
CA ASN A 270 -0.34 -5.05 -19.99
C ASN A 270 -0.99 -5.46 -18.66
N ALA A 271 -0.23 -5.55 -17.56
CA ALA A 271 -0.86 -5.71 -16.26
C ALA A 271 -1.63 -4.42 -15.90
N PRO A 272 -2.87 -4.53 -15.39
CA PRO A 272 -3.67 -3.37 -15.11
C PRO A 272 -3.18 -2.63 -13.85
N VAL A 273 -3.38 -1.32 -13.86
CA VAL A 273 -3.11 -0.39 -12.77
C VAL A 273 -4.44 0.17 -12.30
N LEU A 274 -4.60 0.31 -10.98
CA LEU A 274 -5.68 1.08 -10.38
C LEU A 274 -5.10 2.35 -9.78
N LEU A 275 -5.70 3.50 -10.09
CA LEU A 275 -5.35 4.77 -9.48
C LEU A 275 -6.58 5.37 -8.80
N TYR A 276 -6.46 5.60 -7.49
CA TYR A 276 -7.52 6.10 -6.64
C TYR A 276 -7.34 7.60 -6.47
N HIS A 277 -8.39 8.37 -6.82
CA HIS A 277 -8.46 9.80 -6.59
C HIS A 277 -8.95 10.08 -5.18
N ILE A 278 -8.13 10.74 -4.37
CA ILE A 278 -8.38 11.00 -2.95
C ILE A 278 -8.59 12.50 -2.75
N GLU A 279 -9.74 12.84 -2.19
CA GLU A 279 -10.10 14.21 -1.87
C GLU A 279 -10.21 14.39 -0.36
N LYS A 280 -9.67 15.50 0.13
CA LYS A 280 -9.83 15.87 1.53
C LYS A 280 -11.22 16.40 1.78
N VAL A 281 -11.93 15.80 2.75
CA VAL A 281 -13.23 16.29 3.19
C VAL A 281 -13.00 17.49 4.12
N PRO A 282 -13.53 18.68 3.81
CA PRO A 282 -13.42 19.83 4.70
C PRO A 282 -14.03 19.48 6.06
N ARG A 283 -13.25 19.65 7.12
CA ARG A 283 -13.78 19.48 8.48
C ARG A 283 -14.86 20.54 8.67
N LYS A 284 -16.12 20.11 8.85
CA LYS A 284 -17.16 21.04 9.31
C LYS A 284 -16.65 21.64 10.61
N LEU A 285 -16.27 22.92 10.59
CA LEU A 285 -15.93 23.64 11.81
C LEU A 285 -17.13 23.47 12.73
N ARG A 286 -16.95 22.80 13.87
CA ARG A 286 -17.97 22.78 14.92
C ARG A 286 -18.18 24.25 15.27
N ARG A 287 -19.28 24.84 14.78
CA ARG A 287 -19.77 26.13 15.24
C ARG A 287 -19.86 26.00 16.76
N GLY A 288 -18.94 26.65 17.46
CA GLY A 288 -18.87 26.57 18.91
C GLY A 288 -20.24 26.92 19.47
N LYS A 289 -20.85 25.98 20.21
CA LYS A 289 -21.90 26.36 21.15
C LYS A 289 -21.19 27.12 22.26
N GLY A 290 -21.29 28.45 22.24
CA GLY A 290 -20.86 29.31 23.35
C GLY A 290 -19.72 30.26 23.00
N LEU A 291 -20.07 31.36 22.33
CA LEU A 291 -19.86 32.71 22.87
C LEU A 291 -20.77 33.61 22.05
N ASP A 292 -21.95 33.91 22.62
CA ASP A 292 -22.76 35.05 22.22
C ASP A 292 -21.95 36.32 22.50
N THR A 293 -21.06 36.70 21.59
CA THR A 293 -20.68 38.09 21.46
C THR A 293 -21.75 38.75 20.60
N VAL A 294 -22.75 39.27 21.30
CA VAL A 294 -23.50 40.46 20.87
C VAL A 294 -22.49 41.51 20.45
N TRP A 295 -22.45 41.87 19.17
CA TRP A 295 -21.97 43.18 18.74
C TRP A 295 -22.71 43.64 17.49
N TRP A 296 -22.93 44.94 17.46
CA TRP A 296 -24.07 45.64 16.90
C TRP A 296 -23.85 46.14 15.48
N GLY A 297 -24.95 46.30 14.75
CA GLY A 297 -25.14 47.44 13.83
C GLY A 297 -24.68 47.24 12.39
N SER A 298 -25.65 47.07 11.51
CA SER A 298 -25.54 47.58 10.13
C SER A 298 -25.30 49.09 10.17
N PRO A 299 -24.55 49.63 9.20
CA PRO A 299 -25.11 50.75 8.45
C PRO A 299 -25.08 50.52 6.95
N THR A 300 -26.13 51.05 6.34
CA THR A 300 -26.43 51.20 4.93
C THR A 300 -25.45 52.11 4.18
N SER A 301 -25.28 51.77 2.89
CA SER A 301 -25.13 52.61 1.69
C SER A 301 -23.90 53.52 1.45
N SER A 302 -23.36 53.33 0.23
CA SER A 302 -22.69 54.28 -0.70
C SER A 302 -21.35 54.89 -0.24
N THR A 303 -20.27 54.93 -1.03
CA THR A 303 -20.17 55.66 -2.32
C THR A 303 -18.86 55.28 -3.04
N THR A 304 -18.94 55.27 -4.37
CA THR A 304 -17.89 55.37 -5.39
C THR A 304 -16.70 56.27 -5.02
N THR A 305 -15.46 55.84 -5.32
CA THR A 305 -14.39 56.72 -5.85
C THR A 305 -13.31 55.86 -6.53
N THR A 306 -13.16 56.08 -7.82
CA THR A 306 -12.03 55.72 -8.69
C THR A 306 -10.75 56.42 -8.26
N HIS A 307 -9.62 55.70 -8.26
CA HIS A 307 -8.33 56.30 -8.57
C HIS A 307 -7.51 55.33 -9.42
N LEU A 308 -7.22 55.77 -10.66
CA LEU A 308 -6.08 55.30 -11.43
C LEU A 308 -4.81 55.64 -10.66
N ASP A 309 -3.83 54.75 -10.69
CA ASP A 309 -2.47 55.22 -10.91
C ASP A 309 -1.66 54.24 -11.77
N THR A 310 -1.07 54.83 -12.78
CA THR A 310 -0.18 54.25 -13.78
C THR A 310 1.26 54.37 -13.29
N SER A 311 2.03 53.29 -13.34
CA SER A 311 3.48 53.41 -13.49
C SER A 311 4.06 52.25 -14.27
N THR A 312 4.24 52.53 -15.55
CA THR A 312 5.18 51.90 -16.48
C THR A 312 6.61 51.97 -15.93
N SER A 313 7.35 50.86 -15.93
CA SER A 313 8.79 50.93 -16.24
C SER A 313 9.22 49.75 -17.10
N VAL A 314 9.57 50.11 -18.32
CA VAL A 314 10.30 49.36 -19.32
C VAL A 314 11.74 49.16 -18.84
N PHE A 315 12.28 47.95 -18.95
CA PHE A 315 13.67 47.77 -19.37
C PHE A 315 13.77 46.57 -20.31
N ALA A 316 14.31 46.85 -21.49
CA ALA A 316 14.53 45.91 -22.57
C ALA A 316 15.91 45.25 -22.45
N SER A 317 15.95 43.99 -22.90
CA SER A 317 16.95 43.37 -23.78
C SER A 317 18.44 43.62 -23.54
N MET A 318 19.20 42.54 -23.35
CA MET A 318 20.41 42.32 -24.14
C MET A 318 20.71 40.81 -24.33
N THR A 319 20.99 40.49 -25.58
CA THR A 319 21.35 39.21 -26.20
C THR A 319 22.84 38.89 -26.08
N SER A 320 23.20 37.62 -25.86
CA SER A 320 24.35 36.89 -26.44
C SER A 320 24.29 35.46 -25.88
N GLY A 321 24.23 34.37 -26.65
CA GLY A 321 25.09 34.06 -27.78
C GLY A 321 26.38 33.43 -27.26
N ASN A 322 26.38 32.11 -27.01
CA ASN A 322 27.58 31.28 -27.22
C ASN A 322 27.23 29.79 -27.26
N GLU A 323 27.38 29.22 -28.46
CA GLU A 323 27.70 27.82 -28.68
C GLU A 323 28.98 27.45 -27.91
N MET A 324 29.01 26.27 -27.30
CA MET A 324 30.23 25.47 -27.25
C MET A 324 29.88 23.99 -27.40
N LYS A 325 30.42 23.42 -28.47
CA LYS A 325 30.58 22.00 -28.72
C LYS A 325 31.54 21.42 -27.67
N GLY A 326 31.27 20.21 -27.23
CA GLY A 326 32.16 19.43 -26.38
C GLY A 326 31.72 17.98 -26.34
N GLU A 327 32.33 17.18 -27.22
CA GLU A 327 32.17 15.74 -27.35
C GLU A 327 32.69 14.98 -26.12
N GLY A 328 32.09 13.80 -25.90
CA GLY A 328 32.79 12.60 -25.46
C GLY A 328 33.12 12.47 -23.98
N LEU A 329 32.52 11.48 -23.32
CA LEU A 329 33.23 10.27 -22.87
C LEU A 329 32.20 9.33 -22.23
N GLY A 330 32.09 8.14 -22.83
CA GLY A 330 31.20 7.07 -22.38
C GLY A 330 31.75 6.35 -21.15
N TYR A 331 30.82 5.78 -20.38
CA TYR A 331 31.11 4.72 -19.42
C TYR A 331 30.16 3.55 -19.68
N GLU A 332 30.71 2.52 -20.31
CA GLU A 332 30.20 1.15 -20.29
C GLU A 332 30.66 0.46 -18.99
N ALA A 333 29.73 -0.16 -18.27
CA ALA A 333 29.90 -1.32 -17.38
C ALA A 333 28.60 -1.49 -16.56
N ALA A 334 28.04 -2.67 -16.29
CA ALA A 334 28.40 -4.02 -16.66
C ALA A 334 27.14 -4.90 -16.54
N ALA A 335 26.91 -5.73 -17.55
CA ALA A 335 26.10 -6.92 -17.44
C ALA A 335 26.97 -8.09 -16.96
N ALA A 336 26.38 -8.95 -16.13
CA ALA A 336 26.63 -10.39 -15.97
C ALA A 336 26.79 -10.80 -14.50
N TYR A 337 25.92 -11.70 -14.04
CA TYR A 337 26.37 -12.91 -13.37
C TYR A 337 25.31 -14.01 -13.52
N SER A 338 25.61 -14.98 -14.39
CA SER A 338 25.01 -16.31 -14.36
C SER A 338 26.00 -17.34 -14.90
N ARG A 339 26.24 -18.35 -14.06
CA ARG A 339 26.82 -19.69 -14.32
C ARG A 339 28.31 -19.79 -14.62
N MET A 340 29.02 -20.48 -13.74
CA MET A 340 29.74 -21.71 -14.12
C MET A 340 30.01 -22.62 -12.92
N SER A 341 30.22 -23.89 -13.27
CA SER A 341 30.00 -25.12 -12.52
C SER A 341 31.30 -25.70 -11.92
N SER A 342 31.15 -26.55 -10.91
CA SER A 342 31.90 -27.80 -10.61
C SER A 342 33.39 -27.94 -11.02
N VAL A 343 34.24 -28.36 -10.07
CA VAL A 343 34.86 -29.71 -10.00
C VAL A 343 35.83 -29.84 -8.79
N SER A 344 35.74 -31.02 -8.17
CA SER A 344 36.43 -31.75 -7.08
C SER A 344 37.82 -31.36 -6.52
N GLY A 345 38.00 -31.70 -5.22
CA GLY A 345 39.30 -32.12 -4.65
C GLY A 345 39.35 -32.20 -3.11
N THR A 346 39.27 -33.43 -2.57
CA THR A 346 39.54 -34.00 -1.22
C THR A 346 40.66 -33.33 -0.38
N THR A 347 40.78 -33.34 0.97
CA THR A 347 40.62 -34.40 2.00
C THR A 347 40.90 -33.86 3.43
N THR A 348 40.32 -34.49 4.48
CA THR A 348 40.70 -34.54 5.93
C THR A 348 40.61 -33.23 6.76
N THR A 349 40.12 -33.17 8.01
CA THR A 349 40.18 -34.09 9.17
C THR A 349 39.08 -33.70 10.18
N ALA A 350 38.54 -34.69 10.90
CA ALA A 350 37.61 -34.51 12.01
C ALA A 350 38.30 -34.06 13.31
N SER A 351 37.67 -33.20 14.10
CA SER A 351 37.81 -33.24 15.57
C SER A 351 36.57 -32.72 16.28
N SER A 352 36.06 -33.58 17.14
CA SER A 352 34.99 -33.44 18.12
C SER A 352 35.26 -32.45 19.25
N ALA A 353 34.23 -31.74 19.71
CA ALA A 353 34.03 -31.32 21.10
C ALA A 353 32.54 -30.96 21.28
N ARG A 354 31.68 -31.88 21.75
CA ARG A 354 31.25 -32.00 23.15
C ARG A 354 31.25 -30.67 23.92
N SER A 355 30.06 -30.11 24.14
CA SER A 355 29.78 -29.28 25.30
C SER A 355 28.42 -29.68 25.86
N SER A 356 28.52 -30.30 27.03
CA SER A 356 27.48 -30.66 27.98
C SER A 356 26.86 -29.41 28.58
N ILE A 357 25.53 -29.32 28.58
CA ILE A 357 24.77 -28.45 29.49
C ILE A 357 23.83 -29.36 30.29
N ALA A 358 24.13 -29.44 31.57
CA ALA A 358 23.22 -29.93 32.59
C ALA A 358 22.24 -28.80 32.95
N MET A 359 20.94 -29.11 33.00
CA MET A 359 19.96 -28.32 33.73
C MET A 359 19.09 -29.28 34.53
N ALA A 360 19.17 -29.13 35.84
CA ALA A 360 18.33 -29.75 36.83
C ALA A 360 17.25 -28.75 37.28
N ALA A 361 16.20 -29.30 37.90
CA ALA A 361 15.06 -28.64 38.55
C ALA A 361 14.00 -28.08 37.58
N GLY A 362 12.70 -28.21 37.84
CA GLY A 362 12.02 -28.71 39.03
C GLY A 362 10.56 -28.23 38.98
N GLU A 363 9.68 -29.13 39.41
CA GLU A 363 8.40 -28.87 40.09
C GLU A 363 7.29 -28.11 39.34
N GLN A 364 6.33 -28.94 38.90
CA GLN A 364 4.91 -28.64 38.81
C GLN A 364 4.37 -28.15 40.17
N SER A 365 3.65 -27.03 40.16
CA SER A 365 2.69 -26.70 41.22
C SER A 365 1.43 -26.13 40.59
N SER A 366 0.40 -26.97 40.58
CA SER A 366 -0.99 -26.64 40.33
C SER A 366 -1.54 -25.73 41.43
N ARG A 367 -2.22 -24.64 41.06
CA ARG A 367 -3.22 -24.02 41.94
C ARG A 367 -4.48 -23.70 41.15
N ASN A 368 -5.50 -24.50 41.45
CA ASN A 368 -6.91 -24.19 41.32
C ASN A 368 -7.24 -22.95 42.15
N THR A 369 -7.92 -21.99 41.54
CA THR A 369 -8.87 -21.14 42.26
C THR A 369 -10.10 -20.92 41.39
N SER A 370 -11.20 -21.50 41.86
CA SER A 370 -12.57 -21.29 41.46
C SER A 370 -13.03 -19.87 41.84
N PHE A 371 -13.74 -19.19 40.94
CA PHE A 371 -14.62 -18.08 41.28
C PHE A 371 -15.89 -18.13 40.43
N SER A 372 -17.04 -17.98 41.08
CA SER A 372 -18.38 -18.17 40.55
C SER A 372 -19.15 -16.86 40.47
N MET A 373 -19.78 -16.66 39.31
CA MET A 373 -20.99 -15.90 38.97
C MET A 373 -21.12 -14.40 39.32
N ALA A 374 -21.31 -13.61 38.26
CA ALA A 374 -22.41 -12.65 38.20
C ALA A 374 -22.94 -12.57 36.75
N ALA A 375 -24.25 -12.75 36.61
CA ALA A 375 -24.98 -12.69 35.36
C ALA A 375 -25.09 -11.24 34.86
N GLY A 376 -24.57 -10.98 33.67
CA GLY A 376 -24.88 -9.82 32.85
C GLY A 376 -25.00 -10.31 31.42
N THR A 377 -26.18 -10.20 30.82
CA THR A 377 -26.43 -10.46 29.41
C THR A 377 -25.46 -9.65 28.55
N PRO A 378 -24.55 -10.26 27.78
CA PRO A 378 -23.75 -9.52 26.82
C PRO A 378 -24.64 -9.21 25.62
N HIS A 379 -24.63 -7.94 25.22
CA HIS A 379 -24.87 -7.61 23.81
C HIS A 379 -23.95 -8.51 22.99
N LYS A 380 -24.52 -9.24 22.03
CA LYS A 380 -23.74 -9.91 20.98
C LYS A 380 -23.15 -8.80 20.12
N ASP A 381 -22.04 -8.24 20.58
CA ASP A 381 -21.07 -7.65 19.68
C ASP A 381 -20.56 -8.82 18.84
N GLU A 382 -20.96 -8.84 17.58
CA GLU A 382 -20.32 -9.69 16.58
C GLU A 382 -18.84 -9.30 16.56
N GLU A 383 -18.06 -10.04 17.35
CA GLU A 383 -16.61 -10.05 17.33
C GLU A 383 -16.23 -10.51 15.92
N TRP A 384 -15.97 -9.52 15.05
CA TRP A 384 -15.46 -9.75 13.71
C TRP A 384 -14.17 -10.55 13.86
N VAL A 385 -14.22 -11.82 13.47
CA VAL A 385 -13.01 -12.55 13.09
C VAL A 385 -12.43 -11.75 11.94
N ASP A 386 -11.41 -10.96 12.25
CA ASP A 386 -10.68 -10.10 11.32
C ASP A 386 -9.92 -11.02 10.34
N THR A 387 -10.64 -11.59 9.38
CA THR A 387 -10.04 -12.25 8.22
C THR A 387 -9.53 -11.13 7.33
N ASP A 388 -8.46 -10.44 7.72
CA ASP A 388 -7.90 -9.39 6.89
C ASP A 388 -7.16 -10.04 5.70
N PRO A 389 -7.74 -10.08 4.47
CA PRO A 389 -7.31 -10.98 3.41
C PRO A 389 -6.67 -10.16 2.31
N TRP A 390 -5.47 -9.66 2.59
CA TRP A 390 -4.56 -9.27 1.53
C TRP A 390 -3.84 -10.52 1.06
N VAL A 391 -4.48 -11.14 0.07
CA VAL A 391 -4.17 -12.42 -0.58
C VAL A 391 -4.52 -13.67 0.26
N ASP A 392 -5.81 -13.93 0.54
CA ASP A 392 -6.25 -15.33 0.64
C ASP A 392 -6.58 -15.81 -0.79
N VAL A 393 -5.58 -16.33 -1.51
CA VAL A 393 -5.85 -17.25 -2.63
C VAL A 393 -6.09 -18.61 -2.02
N ASP A 394 -7.34 -18.97 -1.74
CA ASP A 394 -7.70 -20.38 -1.61
C ASP A 394 -7.57 -20.99 -3.00
N THR A 395 -6.44 -21.67 -3.23
CA THR A 395 -6.35 -22.73 -4.24
C THR A 395 -6.57 -24.06 -3.55
N ASP A 396 -7.78 -24.31 -3.06
CA ASP A 396 -8.26 -25.67 -2.89
C ASP A 396 -8.85 -26.10 -4.24
N MET A 397 -7.96 -26.37 -5.20
CA MET A 397 -8.26 -27.34 -6.24
C MET A 397 -7.61 -28.65 -5.83
N ASP A 398 -8.43 -29.59 -5.38
CA ASP A 398 -8.05 -30.99 -5.25
C ASP A 398 -7.41 -31.44 -6.57
N ILE A 399 -6.11 -31.72 -6.54
CA ILE A 399 -5.44 -32.52 -7.56
C ILE A 399 -5.72 -33.97 -7.17
N PRO A 400 -6.50 -34.76 -7.95
CA PRO A 400 -6.62 -36.18 -7.71
C PRO A 400 -5.22 -36.81 -7.80
N GLN A 401 -4.86 -37.61 -6.79
CA GLN A 401 -3.62 -38.38 -6.74
C GLN A 401 -3.48 -39.34 -7.92
#